data_AF-A0A975ELA7-F1
#
_entry.id   AF-A0A975ELA7-F1
#
_cell.length_a   1.000
_cell.length_b   1.000
_cell.length_c   1.000
_cell.angle_alpha   90.00
_cell.angle_beta   90.00
_cell.angle_gamma   90.00
#
_symmetry.space_group_name_H-M   'P 1'
#
loop_
_entity.id
_entity.type
_entity.pdbx_description
1 polymer ?
#
loop_
_entity_poly.entity_id
_entity_poly.type
_entity_poly.pdbx_seq_one_letter_code
_entity_poly.pdbx_strand_id
1 'polypeptide(L)'
;MCGIVGYIGKANAASVLIGGLKRLEYRGYDSAGLAILDNGGITVAKAAGKVANLSERTRTSWAPELLKCASTGIAHTRWATHGPPTEVNAHPHLDGSGGIALVHNGIIENYRGLRSRMESKGHVFLSETDTEVLSHLIGDCDKGDLFQAVCDALHQVEGTFGIAVISAREPGCIITARRGSPIVIGVGDGETIIASDASAILAHTQRVIYLDDNDIAIVTADAVDIRDLDNIPVTREIAELGLDAAAAEKGGYEHFMLKEIHEQPDALANAIRGRLDMQLGSSVLSGMGTSQRELAELSRVVMVGCGTSLHAAMVGEYAFEDLADINAEVQQAAEFRYRNPILGNRDFLVAISQSGETADTLAAVKEAKQKGAFVMSLVNVVGSTIARETGRGVYLHAGPEISVASTKAFTCQVSVLLMMALKLGRGRRFSRDEGLELAREIESIPSLVKQVIDKADAIAAIAARYLENEHAFFIGRGPMYPVALEGALKLKEISYIHAEGYHAAELKHGPIALLQPGTPVIAVACEGPAKDKTLGNVEECRARGARILGIVTEGDHGAAEVMDDCIAVPKAHPLVATIPAVVALQIFSYHVARLRGCEIDQPRNLAKSVTVE
;
A
#
# COMPACT_ATOMS: atom_id res chain seq x y z
N MET A 1 -0.02 -8.82 -2.34
CA MET A 1 -1.24 -8.71 -3.19
C MET A 1 -1.09 -9.60 -4.41
N CYS A 2 -2.18 -10.08 -4.98
CA CYS A 2 -2.11 -10.74 -6.27
C CYS A 2 -2.54 -9.76 -7.39
N GLY A 3 -2.11 -10.00 -8.62
CA GLY A 3 -2.54 -9.27 -9.81
C GLY A 3 -3.54 -10.09 -10.61
N ILE A 4 -4.68 -9.52 -11.00
CA ILE A 4 -5.58 -10.12 -12.00
C ILE A 4 -5.52 -9.24 -13.25
N VAL A 5 -5.46 -9.88 -14.41
CA VAL A 5 -5.72 -9.24 -15.70
C VAL A 5 -6.66 -10.15 -16.51
N GLY A 6 -7.71 -9.60 -17.08
CA GLY A 6 -8.55 -10.24 -18.08
C GLY A 6 -8.59 -9.37 -19.33
N TYR A 7 -8.67 -9.99 -20.50
CA TYR A 7 -8.77 -9.28 -21.78
C TYR A 7 -9.75 -9.99 -22.69
N ILE A 8 -10.62 -9.21 -23.32
CA ILE A 8 -11.47 -9.65 -24.44
C ILE A 8 -11.53 -8.54 -25.48
N GLY A 9 -11.12 -8.82 -26.72
CA GLY A 9 -11.12 -7.81 -27.77
C GLY A 9 -10.37 -8.19 -29.04
N LYS A 10 -9.94 -7.18 -29.79
CA LYS A 10 -9.30 -7.34 -31.12
C LYS A 10 -7.82 -7.66 -31.09
N ALA A 11 -7.14 -7.46 -29.96
CA ALA A 11 -5.71 -7.69 -29.82
C ALA A 11 -5.41 -9.13 -29.42
N ASN A 12 -4.11 -9.46 -29.46
CA ASN A 12 -3.59 -10.71 -28.93
C ASN A 12 -3.68 -10.71 -27.40
N ALA A 13 -4.57 -11.55 -26.86
CA ALA A 13 -4.81 -11.66 -25.43
C ALA A 13 -3.53 -11.98 -24.65
N ALA A 14 -2.70 -12.93 -25.10
CA ALA A 14 -1.48 -13.30 -24.38
C ALA A 14 -0.51 -12.12 -24.20
N SER A 15 -0.36 -11.28 -25.23
CA SER A 15 0.50 -10.09 -25.16
C SER A 15 -0.05 -9.03 -24.20
N VAL A 16 -1.36 -8.78 -24.26
CA VAL A 16 -2.03 -7.83 -23.35
C VAL A 16 -1.95 -8.30 -21.91
N LEU A 17 -2.24 -9.57 -21.67
CA LEU A 17 -2.19 -10.20 -20.36
C LEU A 17 -0.78 -10.14 -19.75
N ILE A 18 0.26 -10.53 -20.49
CA ILE A 18 1.65 -10.45 -20.02
C ILE A 18 2.06 -8.99 -19.75
N GLY A 19 1.67 -8.06 -20.63
CA GLY A 19 1.91 -6.63 -20.44
C GLY A 19 1.25 -6.08 -19.16
N GLY A 20 0.00 -6.47 -18.91
CA GLY A 20 -0.73 -6.14 -17.69
C GLY A 20 -0.07 -6.75 -16.45
N LEU A 21 0.31 -8.02 -16.48
CA LEU A 21 0.99 -8.67 -15.36
C LEU A 21 2.32 -8.02 -14.99
N LYS A 22 3.11 -7.58 -15.98
CA LYS A 22 4.35 -6.81 -15.70
C LYS A 22 4.07 -5.52 -14.93
N ARG A 23 2.96 -4.85 -15.22
CA ARG A 23 2.53 -3.64 -14.49
C ARG A 23 1.97 -3.96 -13.10
N LEU A 24 1.56 -5.20 -12.85
CA LEU A 24 1.06 -5.68 -11.55
C LEU A 24 2.09 -6.50 -10.77
N GLU A 25 3.31 -6.70 -11.28
CA GLU A 25 4.32 -7.56 -10.64
C GLU A 25 4.75 -7.02 -9.26
N TYR A 26 4.64 -5.71 -9.04
CA TYR A 26 4.87 -5.09 -7.72
C TYR A 26 3.88 -5.56 -6.63
N ARG A 27 2.74 -6.14 -7.03
CA ARG A 27 1.74 -6.67 -6.11
C ARG A 27 2.14 -8.03 -5.57
N GLY A 28 2.70 -8.90 -6.42
CA GLY A 28 3.16 -10.24 -6.10
C GLY A 28 3.96 -10.87 -7.24
N TYR A 29 4.96 -11.68 -6.89
CA TYR A 29 5.99 -12.20 -7.81
C TYR A 29 6.46 -13.62 -7.43
N ASP A 30 5.69 -14.33 -6.62
CA ASP A 30 6.01 -15.69 -6.20
C ASP A 30 5.76 -16.70 -7.33
N SER A 31 4.73 -16.47 -8.13
CA SER A 31 4.42 -17.21 -9.35
C SER A 31 3.48 -16.39 -10.24
N ALA A 32 3.38 -16.78 -11.51
CA ALA A 32 2.46 -16.17 -12.46
C ALA A 32 1.91 -17.21 -13.44
N GLY A 33 0.74 -16.95 -14.00
CA GLY A 33 0.18 -17.77 -15.05
C GLY A 33 -0.89 -17.06 -15.87
N LEU A 34 -1.25 -17.66 -16.99
CA LEU A 34 -2.34 -17.18 -17.84
C LEU A 34 -3.05 -18.33 -18.57
N ALA A 35 -4.31 -18.10 -18.88
CA ALA A 35 -5.17 -18.98 -19.66
C ALA A 35 -5.78 -18.18 -20.82
N ILE A 36 -5.77 -18.76 -22.01
CA ILE A 36 -6.41 -18.20 -23.19
C ILE A 36 -7.38 -19.21 -23.79
N LEU A 37 -8.41 -18.70 -24.46
CA LEU A 37 -9.31 -19.53 -25.25
C LEU A 37 -8.69 -19.85 -26.61
N ASP A 38 -8.72 -21.13 -26.99
CA ASP A 38 -8.15 -21.66 -28.24
C ASP A 38 -9.08 -22.71 -28.85
N ASN A 39 -9.60 -22.46 -30.05
CA ASN A 39 -10.31 -23.46 -30.88
C ASN A 39 -11.36 -24.32 -30.11
N GLY A 40 -12.12 -23.70 -29.20
CA GLY A 40 -13.13 -24.41 -28.39
C GLY A 40 -12.61 -25.11 -27.13
N GLY A 41 -11.36 -24.84 -26.72
CA GLY A 41 -10.73 -25.29 -25.49
C GLY A 41 -10.00 -24.15 -24.74
N ILE A 42 -9.33 -24.51 -23.65
CA ILE A 42 -8.52 -23.60 -22.83
C ILE A 42 -7.07 -24.06 -22.82
N THR A 43 -6.15 -23.14 -23.12
CA THR A 43 -4.71 -23.39 -23.02
C THR A 43 -4.11 -22.58 -21.87
N VAL A 44 -3.38 -23.26 -20.97
CA VAL A 44 -2.83 -22.69 -19.73
C VAL A 44 -1.31 -22.75 -19.72
N ALA A 45 -0.66 -21.68 -19.25
CA ALA A 45 0.76 -21.65 -18.91
C ALA A 45 0.95 -21.06 -17.51
N LYS A 46 1.82 -21.68 -16.71
CA LYS A 46 2.12 -21.29 -15.32
C LYS A 46 3.61 -21.34 -15.08
N ALA A 47 4.15 -20.45 -14.27
CA ALA A 47 5.56 -20.46 -13.90
C ALA A 47 5.74 -20.01 -12.45
N ALA A 48 6.65 -20.64 -11.72
CA ALA A 48 7.14 -20.11 -10.45
C ALA A 48 8.07 -18.91 -10.70
N GLY A 49 8.05 -17.95 -9.79
CA GLY A 49 8.82 -16.70 -9.85
C GLY A 49 8.18 -15.60 -10.71
N LYS A 50 9.03 -14.68 -11.18
CA LYS A 50 8.65 -13.44 -11.87
C LYS A 50 7.96 -13.70 -13.22
N VAL A 51 7.20 -12.72 -13.71
CA VAL A 51 6.44 -12.74 -14.98
C VAL A 51 7.35 -12.99 -16.19
N ALA A 52 8.63 -12.69 -16.09
CA ALA A 52 9.64 -13.04 -17.10
C ALA A 52 9.70 -14.57 -17.36
N ASN A 53 9.59 -15.39 -16.31
CA ASN A 53 9.59 -16.85 -16.44
C ASN A 53 8.34 -17.35 -17.18
N LEU A 54 7.18 -16.75 -16.87
CA LEU A 54 5.94 -17.03 -17.58
C LEU A 54 6.06 -16.65 -19.07
N SER A 55 6.64 -15.49 -19.36
CA SER A 55 6.85 -15.00 -20.73
C SER A 55 7.76 -15.94 -21.54
N GLU A 56 8.81 -16.48 -20.90
CA GLU A 56 9.70 -17.48 -21.51
C GLU A 56 8.94 -18.78 -21.78
N ARG A 57 8.19 -19.26 -20.79
CA ARG A 57 7.40 -20.49 -20.92
C ARG A 57 6.38 -20.40 -22.03
N THR A 58 5.62 -19.31 -22.14
CA THR A 58 4.64 -19.15 -23.23
C THR A 58 5.32 -19.16 -24.59
N ARG A 59 6.50 -18.55 -24.72
CA ARG A 59 7.23 -18.51 -26.00
C ARG A 59 7.78 -19.88 -26.41
N THR A 60 8.16 -20.70 -25.44
CA THR A 60 8.79 -22.01 -25.69
C THR A 60 7.78 -23.15 -25.80
N SER A 61 6.65 -23.06 -25.09
CA SER A 61 5.67 -24.16 -24.99
C SER A 61 4.46 -23.99 -25.90
N TRP A 62 4.16 -22.78 -26.40
CA TRP A 62 2.98 -22.53 -27.23
C TRP A 62 3.33 -22.40 -28.71
N ALA A 63 2.42 -22.86 -29.56
CA ALA A 63 2.54 -22.65 -31.00
C ALA A 63 2.47 -21.15 -31.33
N PRO A 64 3.31 -20.63 -32.25
CA PRO A 64 3.28 -19.22 -32.66
C PRO A 64 1.91 -18.74 -33.17
N GLU A 65 1.10 -19.63 -33.71
CA GLU A 65 -0.26 -19.36 -34.21
C GLU A 65 -1.24 -19.09 -33.07
N LEU A 66 -1.13 -19.84 -31.97
CA LEU A 66 -1.94 -19.64 -30.76
C LEU A 66 -1.74 -18.23 -30.21
N LEU A 67 -0.48 -17.80 -30.19
CA LEU A 67 -0.10 -16.44 -29.79
C LEU A 67 -0.63 -15.37 -30.74
N LYS A 68 -1.16 -15.66 -31.93
CA LYS A 68 -1.67 -14.63 -32.85
C LYS A 68 -3.20 -14.53 -32.87
N CYS A 69 -3.90 -15.61 -32.54
CA CYS A 69 -5.34 -15.72 -32.79
C CYS A 69 -6.21 -15.60 -31.53
N ALA A 70 -5.66 -15.81 -30.33
CA ALA A 70 -6.46 -15.73 -29.10
C ALA A 70 -6.83 -14.28 -28.75
N SER A 71 -8.13 -13.99 -28.73
CA SER A 71 -8.73 -12.68 -28.42
C SER A 71 -9.24 -12.56 -26.98
N THR A 72 -9.34 -13.68 -26.26
CA THR A 72 -9.89 -13.72 -24.90
C THR A 72 -8.98 -14.51 -23.96
N GLY A 73 -8.76 -13.99 -22.76
CA GLY A 73 -8.05 -14.74 -21.72
C GLY A 73 -7.99 -14.02 -20.37
N ILE A 74 -7.43 -14.73 -19.40
CA ILE A 74 -7.23 -14.28 -18.02
C ILE A 74 -5.82 -14.63 -17.56
N ALA A 75 -5.27 -13.83 -16.66
CA ALA A 75 -3.91 -13.96 -16.16
C ALA A 75 -3.79 -13.51 -14.72
N HIS A 76 -2.76 -14.01 -14.05
CA HIS A 76 -2.55 -13.81 -12.64
C HIS A 76 -1.07 -13.70 -12.25
N THR A 77 -0.77 -12.81 -11.31
CA THR A 77 0.45 -12.87 -10.49
C THR A 77 0.07 -13.17 -9.05
N ARG A 78 0.82 -14.07 -8.42
CA ARG A 78 0.48 -14.62 -7.10
C ARG A 78 1.43 -14.12 -6.02
N TRP A 79 0.83 -13.85 -4.86
CA TRP A 79 1.44 -13.77 -3.55
C TRP A 79 0.90 -14.95 -2.74
N ALA A 80 1.75 -15.89 -2.36
CA ALA A 80 1.29 -17.16 -1.78
C ALA A 80 0.77 -16.97 -0.34
N THR A 81 -0.52 -17.25 -0.10
CA THR A 81 -1.11 -17.35 1.26
C THR A 81 -1.32 -18.81 1.66
N HIS A 82 -1.97 -19.60 0.80
CA HIS A 82 -2.22 -21.03 1.00
C HIS A 82 -1.39 -21.88 0.04
N GLY A 83 -0.52 -22.74 0.55
CA GLY A 83 0.34 -23.62 -0.25
C GLY A 83 1.57 -22.90 -0.83
N PRO A 84 2.70 -23.63 -0.96
CA PRO A 84 3.98 -23.05 -1.38
C PRO A 84 3.93 -22.44 -2.80
N PRO A 85 4.85 -21.53 -3.15
CA PRO A 85 4.92 -20.87 -4.46
C PRO A 85 5.42 -21.82 -5.55
N THR A 86 4.57 -22.76 -5.95
CA THR A 86 4.83 -23.77 -6.97
C THR A 86 4.04 -23.50 -8.23
N GLU A 87 4.44 -24.13 -9.33
CA GLU A 87 3.68 -24.10 -10.58
C GLU A 87 2.27 -24.68 -10.44
N VAL A 88 2.12 -25.73 -9.61
CA VAL A 88 0.83 -26.37 -9.34
C VAL A 88 -0.13 -25.39 -8.65
N ASN A 89 0.37 -24.66 -7.65
CA ASN A 89 -0.41 -23.68 -6.89
C ASN A 89 -0.56 -22.32 -7.59
N ALA A 90 0.13 -22.09 -8.70
CA ALA A 90 -0.06 -20.88 -9.51
C ALA A 90 -1.44 -20.89 -10.19
N HIS A 91 -2.04 -19.71 -10.31
CA HIS A 91 -3.27 -19.50 -11.07
C HIS A 91 -2.93 -19.33 -12.57
N PRO A 92 -3.88 -19.53 -13.50
CA PRO A 92 -5.28 -19.92 -13.31
C PRO A 92 -5.46 -21.37 -12.84
N HIS A 93 -6.55 -21.63 -12.11
CA HIS A 93 -7.02 -22.98 -11.80
C HIS A 93 -8.12 -23.39 -12.76
N LEU A 94 -8.09 -24.66 -13.18
CA LEU A 94 -9.12 -25.27 -14.01
C LEU A 94 -10.19 -25.92 -13.15
N ASP A 95 -11.39 -26.11 -13.68
CA ASP A 95 -12.38 -27.00 -13.09
C ASP A 95 -12.05 -28.47 -13.40
N GLY A 96 -12.84 -29.40 -12.84
CA GLY A 96 -12.62 -30.84 -13.02
C GLY A 96 -12.75 -31.34 -14.47
N SER A 97 -13.43 -30.60 -15.35
CA SER A 97 -13.52 -30.92 -16.78
C SER A 97 -12.40 -30.30 -17.63
N GLY A 98 -11.71 -29.28 -17.12
CA GLY A 98 -10.78 -28.45 -17.87
C GLY A 98 -11.45 -27.42 -18.78
N GLY A 99 -12.78 -27.31 -18.75
CA GLY A 99 -13.59 -26.42 -19.58
C GLY A 99 -13.77 -25.01 -19.03
N ILE A 100 -13.44 -24.78 -17.75
CA ILE A 100 -13.51 -23.48 -17.07
C ILE A 100 -12.15 -23.15 -16.47
N ALA A 101 -11.71 -21.90 -16.61
CA ALA A 101 -10.51 -21.39 -15.93
C ALA A 101 -10.85 -20.18 -15.05
N LEU A 102 -10.22 -20.11 -13.89
CA LEU A 102 -10.45 -19.07 -12.90
C LEU A 102 -9.13 -18.50 -12.35
N VAL A 103 -9.07 -17.18 -12.20
CA VAL A 103 -8.07 -16.47 -11.40
C VAL A 103 -8.75 -15.78 -10.23
N HIS A 104 -8.05 -15.70 -9.10
CA HIS A 104 -8.61 -15.23 -7.83
C HIS A 104 -7.61 -14.40 -7.02
N ASN A 105 -8.10 -13.30 -6.45
CA ASN A 105 -7.46 -12.51 -5.42
C ASN A 105 -8.35 -12.51 -4.19
N GLY A 106 -7.87 -12.98 -3.04
CA GLY A 106 -8.69 -13.06 -1.83
C GLY A 106 -8.40 -14.33 -1.06
N ILE A 107 -9.28 -14.65 -0.12
CA ILE A 107 -9.26 -15.88 0.66
C ILE A 107 -10.68 -16.42 0.75
N ILE A 108 -10.87 -17.67 0.33
CA ILE A 108 -12.11 -18.43 0.54
C ILE A 108 -12.03 -19.10 1.91
N GLU A 109 -12.66 -18.50 2.92
CA GLU A 109 -12.51 -18.89 4.32
C GLU A 109 -13.08 -20.29 4.60
N ASN A 110 -14.19 -20.64 3.95
CA ASN A 110 -14.86 -21.93 4.11
C ASN A 110 -14.36 -23.01 3.12
N TYR A 111 -13.19 -22.83 2.48
CA TYR A 111 -12.69 -23.74 1.44
C TYR A 111 -12.55 -25.19 1.90
N ARG A 112 -12.23 -25.46 3.18
CA ARG A 112 -12.09 -26.83 3.70
C ARG A 112 -13.40 -27.60 3.64
N GLY A 113 -14.50 -26.97 4.06
CA GLY A 113 -15.82 -27.58 4.02
C GLY A 113 -16.29 -27.81 2.58
N LEU A 114 -16.05 -26.83 1.71
CA LEU A 114 -16.35 -26.94 0.28
C LEU A 114 -15.54 -28.05 -0.38
N ARG A 115 -14.23 -28.16 -0.10
CA ARG A 115 -13.33 -29.19 -0.63
C ARG A 115 -13.81 -30.59 -0.27
N SER A 116 -14.05 -30.87 1.01
CA SER A 116 -14.52 -32.20 1.45
C SER A 116 -15.84 -32.59 0.80
N ARG A 117 -16.75 -31.63 0.60
CA ARG A 117 -18.01 -31.87 -0.10
C ARG A 117 -17.79 -32.19 -1.58
N MET A 118 -16.91 -31.48 -2.27
CA MET A 118 -16.58 -31.75 -3.68
C MET A 118 -15.84 -33.08 -3.85
N GLU A 119 -14.92 -33.43 -2.95
CA GLU A 119 -14.25 -34.74 -2.94
C GLU A 119 -15.27 -35.88 -2.78
N SER A 120 -16.31 -35.70 -1.94
CA SER A 120 -17.40 -36.68 -1.79
C SER A 120 -18.25 -36.88 -3.06
N LYS A 121 -18.28 -35.87 -3.94
CA LYS A 121 -18.91 -35.95 -5.27
C LYS A 121 -17.99 -36.54 -6.35
N GLY A 122 -16.74 -36.87 -6.00
CA GLY A 122 -15.75 -37.46 -6.92
C GLY A 122 -14.81 -36.45 -7.59
N HIS A 123 -14.80 -35.18 -7.18
CA HIS A 123 -13.81 -34.23 -7.68
C HIS A 123 -12.41 -34.56 -7.14
N VAL A 124 -11.39 -34.39 -7.99
CA VAL A 124 -9.98 -34.58 -7.64
C VAL A 124 -9.28 -33.21 -7.65
N PHE A 125 -8.65 -32.86 -6.54
CA PHE A 125 -7.89 -31.61 -6.39
C PHE A 125 -6.39 -31.87 -6.57
N LEU A 126 -5.73 -31.05 -7.37
CA LEU A 126 -4.30 -31.16 -7.68
C LEU A 126 -3.45 -30.23 -6.81
N SER A 127 -4.05 -29.18 -6.25
CA SER A 127 -3.38 -28.14 -5.51
C SER A 127 -3.81 -28.07 -4.04
N GLU A 128 -3.09 -27.24 -3.30
CA GLU A 128 -3.37 -26.93 -1.90
C GLU A 128 -4.16 -25.62 -1.75
N THR A 129 -4.53 -24.99 -2.87
CA THR A 129 -5.13 -23.65 -2.84
C THR A 129 -6.64 -23.72 -2.57
N ASP A 130 -7.11 -22.70 -1.86
CA ASP A 130 -8.53 -22.39 -1.72
C ASP A 130 -9.19 -22.07 -3.07
N THR A 131 -8.40 -21.55 -4.01
CA THR A 131 -8.86 -21.12 -5.34
C THR A 131 -9.28 -22.29 -6.23
N GLU A 132 -8.60 -23.43 -6.19
CA GLU A 132 -9.01 -24.62 -6.96
C GLU A 132 -10.36 -25.16 -6.49
N VAL A 133 -10.68 -25.00 -5.20
CA VAL A 133 -12.00 -25.36 -4.66
C VAL A 133 -13.09 -24.52 -5.32
N LEU A 134 -12.83 -23.24 -5.57
CA LEU A 134 -13.77 -22.35 -6.25
C LEU A 134 -13.93 -22.69 -7.74
N SER A 135 -12.85 -23.02 -8.46
CA SER A 135 -12.98 -23.43 -9.87
C SER A 135 -13.80 -24.72 -10.02
N HIS A 136 -13.58 -25.70 -9.15
CA HIS A 136 -14.39 -26.93 -9.12
C HIS A 136 -15.85 -26.67 -8.73
N LEU A 137 -16.11 -25.78 -7.77
CA LEU A 137 -17.48 -25.44 -7.37
C LEU A 137 -18.27 -24.77 -8.50
N ILE A 138 -17.63 -23.86 -9.25
CA ILE A 138 -18.24 -23.24 -10.43
C ILE A 138 -18.52 -24.30 -11.51
N GLY A 139 -17.57 -25.21 -11.77
CA GLY A 139 -17.77 -26.32 -12.71
C GLY A 139 -18.90 -27.28 -12.31
N ASP A 140 -19.08 -27.56 -11.01
CA ASP A 140 -20.19 -28.37 -10.48
C ASP A 140 -21.55 -27.65 -10.59
N CYS A 141 -21.56 -26.31 -10.59
CA CYS A 141 -22.76 -25.50 -10.79
C CYS A 141 -23.09 -25.24 -12.28
N ASP A 142 -22.14 -25.45 -13.20
CA ASP A 142 -22.33 -25.15 -14.64
C ASP A 142 -23.32 -26.09 -15.32
N LYS A 143 -24.42 -25.51 -15.77
CA LYS A 143 -25.48 -26.17 -16.57
C LYS A 143 -25.62 -25.57 -17.97
N GLY A 144 -24.57 -24.91 -18.47
CA GLY A 144 -24.55 -24.20 -19.75
C GLY A 144 -24.87 -22.71 -19.63
N ASP A 145 -24.71 -22.13 -18.44
CA ASP A 145 -24.83 -20.70 -18.17
C ASP A 145 -23.75 -20.34 -17.12
N LEU A 146 -22.62 -19.86 -17.61
CA LEU A 146 -21.45 -19.53 -16.79
C LEU A 146 -21.77 -18.45 -15.77
N PHE A 147 -22.58 -17.45 -16.12
CA PHE A 147 -22.94 -16.39 -15.20
C PHE A 147 -23.73 -16.95 -14.02
N GLN A 148 -24.75 -17.76 -14.29
CA GLN A 148 -25.55 -18.38 -13.22
C GLN A 148 -24.70 -19.36 -12.38
N ALA A 149 -23.79 -20.12 -13.01
CA ALA A 149 -22.87 -21.01 -12.31
C ALA A 149 -21.96 -20.26 -11.32
N VAL A 150 -21.45 -19.09 -11.73
CA VAL A 150 -20.68 -18.20 -10.86
C VAL A 150 -21.55 -17.69 -9.70
N CYS A 151 -22.77 -17.24 -9.97
CA CYS A 151 -23.68 -16.77 -8.91
C CYS A 151 -23.97 -17.88 -7.89
N ASP A 152 -24.33 -19.09 -8.35
CA ASP A 152 -24.65 -20.24 -7.51
C ASP A 152 -23.45 -20.69 -6.65
N ALA A 153 -22.24 -20.62 -7.20
CA ALA A 153 -21.02 -20.91 -6.47
C ALA A 153 -20.73 -19.84 -5.40
N LEU A 154 -20.83 -18.55 -5.75
CA LEU A 154 -20.50 -17.45 -4.83
C LEU A 154 -21.47 -17.29 -3.67
N HIS A 155 -22.72 -17.75 -3.80
CA HIS A 155 -23.67 -17.87 -2.67
C HIS A 155 -23.20 -18.83 -1.57
N GLN A 156 -22.33 -19.77 -1.91
CA GLN A 156 -21.84 -20.80 -0.98
C GLN A 156 -20.47 -20.45 -0.40
N VAL A 157 -19.88 -19.34 -0.83
CA VAL A 157 -18.52 -18.91 -0.48
C VAL A 157 -18.58 -17.92 0.67
N GLU A 158 -17.70 -18.11 1.65
CA GLU A 158 -17.39 -17.15 2.71
C GLU A 158 -16.00 -16.57 2.50
N GLY A 159 -15.81 -15.31 2.88
CA GLY A 159 -14.54 -14.59 2.71
C GLY A 159 -14.53 -13.58 1.56
N THR A 160 -13.32 -13.21 1.15
CA THR A 160 -13.06 -12.15 0.16
C THR A 160 -12.62 -12.74 -1.17
N PHE A 161 -13.05 -12.14 -2.27
CA PHE A 161 -12.65 -12.53 -3.61
C PHE A 161 -12.69 -11.36 -4.58
N GLY A 162 -11.82 -11.43 -5.58
CA GLY A 162 -11.91 -10.75 -6.85
C GLY A 162 -11.55 -11.81 -7.87
N ILE A 163 -12.44 -12.10 -8.81
CA ILE A 163 -12.25 -13.22 -9.74
C ILE A 163 -12.43 -12.79 -11.19
N ALA A 164 -11.80 -13.52 -12.09
CA ALA A 164 -12.14 -13.52 -13.50
C ALA A 164 -12.22 -14.98 -13.99
N VAL A 165 -13.27 -15.29 -14.74
CA VAL A 165 -13.65 -16.65 -15.13
C VAL A 165 -13.93 -16.69 -16.62
N ILE A 166 -13.37 -17.69 -17.30
CA ILE A 166 -13.63 -17.99 -18.72
C ILE A 166 -14.09 -19.43 -18.88
N SER A 167 -14.92 -19.68 -19.90
CA SER A 167 -15.39 -21.01 -20.27
C SER A 167 -15.18 -21.29 -21.74
N ALA A 168 -14.74 -22.50 -22.07
CA ALA A 168 -14.63 -23.00 -23.44
C ALA A 168 -15.99 -23.07 -24.15
N ARG A 169 -17.09 -23.23 -23.39
CA ARG A 169 -18.47 -23.30 -23.92
C ARG A 169 -19.03 -21.92 -24.28
N GLU A 170 -18.56 -20.88 -23.61
CA GLU A 170 -19.04 -19.51 -23.75
C GLU A 170 -17.88 -18.54 -24.04
N PRO A 171 -17.20 -18.68 -25.19
CA PRO A 171 -15.93 -17.98 -25.45
C PRO A 171 -16.06 -16.47 -25.66
N GLY A 172 -17.30 -15.97 -25.81
CA GLY A 172 -17.60 -14.57 -26.09
C GLY A 172 -17.70 -13.67 -24.85
N CYS A 173 -17.43 -14.20 -23.66
CA CYS A 173 -17.49 -13.42 -22.43
C CYS A 173 -16.44 -13.80 -21.39
N ILE A 174 -16.20 -12.88 -20.46
CA ILE A 174 -15.50 -13.12 -19.21
C ILE A 174 -16.48 -12.75 -18.09
N ILE A 175 -16.65 -13.63 -17.11
CA ILE A 175 -17.39 -13.29 -15.89
C ILE A 175 -16.39 -12.82 -14.85
N THR A 176 -16.61 -11.63 -14.29
CA THR A 176 -15.80 -11.11 -13.18
C THR A 176 -16.68 -10.73 -12.01
N ALA A 177 -16.23 -11.00 -10.79
CA ALA A 177 -16.98 -10.70 -9.58
C ALA A 177 -16.07 -10.20 -8.47
N ARG A 178 -16.65 -9.44 -7.55
CA ARG A 178 -15.92 -8.81 -6.45
C ARG A 178 -16.65 -8.94 -5.12
N ARG A 179 -15.89 -9.19 -4.06
CA ARG A 179 -16.23 -8.97 -2.65
C ARG A 179 -14.95 -8.76 -1.84
N GLY A 180 -14.69 -7.55 -1.36
CA GLY A 180 -13.48 -7.20 -0.63
C GLY A 180 -12.29 -6.89 -1.55
N SER A 181 -11.85 -7.84 -2.38
CA SER A 181 -10.69 -7.64 -3.26
C SER A 181 -11.02 -6.77 -4.48
N PRO A 182 -10.20 -5.77 -4.84
CA PRO A 182 -10.53 -4.83 -5.89
C PRO A 182 -10.55 -5.49 -7.28
N ILE A 183 -11.55 -5.10 -8.07
CA ILE A 183 -11.69 -5.32 -9.51
C ILE A 183 -12.11 -3.99 -10.15
N VAL A 184 -11.49 -3.66 -11.27
CA VAL A 184 -11.77 -2.52 -12.13
C VAL A 184 -11.85 -2.99 -13.59
N ILE A 185 -12.81 -2.45 -14.34
CA ILE A 185 -13.06 -2.80 -15.74
C ILE A 185 -12.74 -1.58 -16.61
N GLY A 186 -11.74 -1.70 -17.47
CA GLY A 186 -11.38 -0.72 -18.49
C GLY A 186 -12.20 -0.90 -19.75
N VAL A 187 -12.94 0.13 -20.15
CA VAL A 187 -13.79 0.13 -21.35
C VAL A 187 -13.06 0.82 -22.50
N GLY A 188 -12.67 0.05 -23.51
CA GLY A 188 -12.03 0.53 -24.74
C GLY A 188 -12.98 0.57 -25.94
N ASP A 189 -12.39 0.68 -27.13
CA ASP A 189 -13.12 0.63 -28.42
C ASP A 189 -12.96 -0.76 -29.06
N GLY A 190 -13.99 -1.59 -28.94
CA GLY A 190 -13.97 -3.01 -29.37
C GLY A 190 -13.03 -3.89 -28.55
N GLU A 191 -12.74 -3.48 -27.31
CA GLU A 191 -12.00 -4.27 -26.32
C GLU A 191 -12.36 -3.86 -24.89
N THR A 192 -12.34 -4.84 -23.99
CA THR A 192 -12.53 -4.64 -22.55
C THR A 192 -11.42 -5.33 -21.77
N ILE A 193 -10.90 -4.64 -20.76
CA ILE A 193 -9.86 -5.17 -19.86
C ILE A 193 -10.40 -5.22 -18.44
N ILE A 194 -10.14 -6.31 -17.75
CA ILE A 194 -10.44 -6.46 -16.33
C ILE A 194 -9.11 -6.44 -15.60
N ALA A 195 -9.00 -5.73 -14.50
CA ALA A 195 -7.79 -5.76 -13.69
C ALA A 195 -8.08 -5.59 -12.20
N SER A 196 -7.16 -6.04 -11.35
CA SER A 196 -7.22 -5.73 -9.90
C SER A 196 -6.63 -4.35 -9.54
N ASP A 197 -6.03 -3.66 -10.51
CA ASP A 197 -5.53 -2.28 -10.39
C ASP A 197 -5.63 -1.57 -11.74
N ALA A 198 -5.97 -0.28 -11.71
CA ALA A 198 -6.08 0.56 -12.89
C ALA A 198 -4.77 0.69 -13.68
N SER A 199 -3.61 0.49 -13.06
CA SER A 199 -2.29 0.57 -13.71
C SER A 199 -2.15 -0.39 -14.89
N ALA A 200 -2.79 -1.57 -14.83
CA ALA A 200 -2.80 -2.53 -15.92
C ALA A 200 -3.71 -2.13 -17.09
N ILE A 201 -4.68 -1.24 -16.85
CA ILE A 201 -5.66 -0.77 -17.84
C ILE A 201 -5.13 0.45 -18.61
N LEU A 202 -4.30 1.28 -17.97
CA LEU A 202 -3.85 2.59 -18.48
C LEU A 202 -3.21 2.55 -19.88
N ALA A 203 -2.63 1.42 -20.29
CA ALA A 203 -2.04 1.27 -21.62
C ALA A 203 -3.09 1.17 -22.75
N HIS A 204 -4.36 0.99 -22.40
CA HIS A 204 -5.43 0.68 -23.34
C HIS A 204 -6.59 1.67 -23.29
N THR A 205 -6.98 2.11 -22.09
CA THR A 205 -8.07 3.08 -21.94
C THR A 205 -7.92 3.87 -20.63
N GLN A 206 -8.48 5.08 -20.63
CA GLN A 206 -8.62 5.91 -19.43
C GLN A 206 -10.02 5.77 -18.81
N ARG A 207 -10.97 5.13 -19.49
CA ARG A 207 -12.33 4.95 -19.00
C ARG A 207 -12.44 3.66 -18.20
N VAL A 208 -12.82 3.77 -16.93
CA VAL A 208 -12.92 2.63 -16.02
C VAL A 208 -14.24 2.57 -15.27
N ILE A 209 -14.67 1.37 -14.95
CA ILE A 209 -15.79 1.07 -14.07
C ILE A 209 -15.23 0.33 -12.86
N TYR A 210 -15.46 0.87 -11.66
CA TYR A 210 -15.11 0.20 -10.41
C TYR A 210 -16.28 -0.67 -9.96
N LEU A 211 -16.02 -1.95 -9.70
CA LEU A 211 -17.02 -2.83 -9.09
C LEU A 211 -17.10 -2.56 -7.58
N ASP A 212 -18.31 -2.64 -7.02
CA ASP A 212 -18.53 -2.68 -5.59
C ASP A 212 -18.65 -4.13 -5.09
N ASP A 213 -18.76 -4.30 -3.77
CA ASP A 213 -18.91 -5.63 -3.18
C ASP A 213 -20.23 -6.29 -3.61
N ASN A 214 -20.13 -7.54 -4.04
CA ASN A 214 -21.18 -8.39 -4.62
C ASN A 214 -21.61 -8.02 -6.04
N ASP A 215 -20.89 -7.13 -6.73
CA ASP A 215 -21.07 -6.95 -8.16
C ASP A 215 -20.49 -8.16 -8.92
N ILE A 216 -21.23 -8.56 -9.95
CA ILE A 216 -20.85 -9.56 -10.96
C ILE A 216 -21.07 -8.92 -12.33
N ALA A 217 -20.03 -8.90 -13.15
CA ALA A 217 -20.08 -8.34 -14.49
C ALA A 217 -19.91 -9.43 -15.56
N ILE A 218 -20.82 -9.42 -16.53
CA ILE A 218 -20.70 -10.14 -17.80
C ILE A 218 -19.99 -9.20 -18.76
N VAL A 219 -18.76 -9.55 -19.11
CA VAL A 219 -17.87 -8.68 -19.91
C VAL A 219 -17.68 -9.26 -21.30
N THR A 220 -18.03 -8.48 -22.31
CA THR A 220 -17.73 -8.76 -23.72
C THR A 220 -16.78 -7.70 -24.28
N ALA A 221 -16.37 -7.82 -25.54
CA ALA A 221 -15.54 -6.82 -26.21
C ALA A 221 -16.24 -5.45 -26.33
N ASP A 222 -17.58 -5.44 -26.37
CA ASP A 222 -18.38 -4.25 -26.71
C ASP A 222 -19.29 -3.79 -25.56
N ALA A 223 -19.51 -4.62 -24.54
CA ALA A 223 -20.46 -4.35 -23.48
C ALA A 223 -20.01 -4.89 -22.11
N VAL A 224 -20.48 -4.21 -21.06
CA VAL A 224 -20.35 -4.61 -19.66
C VAL A 224 -21.75 -4.58 -19.04
N ASP A 225 -22.29 -5.75 -18.71
CA ASP A 225 -23.56 -5.88 -17.98
C ASP A 225 -23.25 -6.24 -16.52
N ILE A 226 -23.64 -5.38 -15.58
CA ILE A 226 -23.32 -5.54 -14.15
C ILE A 226 -24.59 -5.89 -13.40
N ARG A 227 -24.51 -6.90 -12.56
CA ARG A 227 -25.61 -7.42 -11.75
C ARG A 227 -25.11 -7.75 -10.35
N ASP A 228 -26.02 -7.91 -9.41
CA ASP A 228 -25.70 -8.49 -8.11
C ASP A 228 -25.78 -10.02 -8.14
N LEU A 229 -25.53 -10.66 -6.98
CA LEU A 229 -25.62 -12.11 -6.79
C LEU A 229 -27.01 -12.67 -7.09
N ASP A 230 -28.07 -11.88 -6.89
CA ASP A 230 -29.47 -12.26 -7.14
C ASP A 230 -29.89 -12.00 -8.60
N ASN A 231 -28.94 -11.72 -9.49
CA ASN A 231 -29.13 -11.45 -10.91
C ASN A 231 -29.96 -10.17 -11.18
N ILE A 232 -29.91 -9.21 -10.27
CA ILE A 232 -30.58 -7.91 -10.42
C ILE A 232 -29.61 -6.94 -11.11
N PRO A 233 -30.02 -6.24 -12.19
CA PRO A 233 -29.18 -5.25 -12.86
C PRO A 233 -28.74 -4.10 -11.96
N VAL A 234 -27.47 -3.74 -12.06
CA VAL A 234 -26.80 -2.70 -11.27
C VAL A 234 -26.13 -1.71 -12.20
N THR A 235 -26.22 -0.41 -11.88
CA THR A 235 -25.54 0.64 -12.64
C THR A 235 -24.30 1.13 -11.89
N ARG A 236 -23.20 1.32 -12.62
CA ARG A 236 -21.95 1.91 -12.14
C ARG A 236 -21.52 3.04 -13.06
N GLU A 237 -20.99 4.12 -12.49
CA GLU A 237 -20.49 5.25 -13.26
C GLU A 237 -19.15 4.92 -13.93
N ILE A 238 -18.94 5.47 -15.13
CA ILE A 238 -17.65 5.42 -15.80
C ILE A 238 -16.81 6.58 -15.26
N ALA A 239 -15.70 6.24 -14.62
CA ALA A 239 -14.69 7.20 -14.17
C ALA A 239 -13.57 7.32 -15.22
N GLU A 240 -12.88 8.47 -15.23
CA GLU A 240 -11.73 8.74 -16.09
C GLU A 240 -10.45 8.74 -15.24
N LEU A 241 -9.45 7.96 -15.66
CA LEU A 241 -8.16 7.87 -15.00
C LEU A 241 -7.31 9.12 -15.32
N GLY A 242 -6.68 9.69 -14.29
CA GLY A 242 -5.81 10.85 -14.46
C GLY A 242 -4.54 10.58 -15.28
N LEU A 243 -3.99 11.63 -15.89
CA LEU A 243 -2.86 11.62 -16.85
C LEU A 243 -1.50 11.15 -16.27
N ASP A 244 -1.35 10.98 -14.95
CA ASP A 244 -0.06 10.71 -14.28
C ASP A 244 0.49 9.27 -14.40
N ALA A 245 -0.11 8.44 -15.26
CA ALA A 245 0.29 7.04 -15.46
C ALA A 245 1.73 6.85 -15.96
N ALA A 246 2.29 7.86 -16.66
CA ALA A 246 3.70 7.86 -17.10
C ALA A 246 4.70 7.90 -15.93
N ALA A 247 4.26 8.26 -14.71
CA ALA A 247 5.09 8.27 -13.50
C ALA A 247 5.46 6.86 -12.97
N ALA A 248 4.90 5.80 -13.57
CA ALA A 248 5.16 4.40 -13.18
C ALA A 248 6.45 3.81 -13.78
N GLU A 249 7.26 4.60 -14.49
CA GLU A 249 8.58 4.17 -15.00
C GLU A 249 9.72 4.63 -14.07
N LYS A 250 10.86 3.91 -14.12
CA LYS A 250 12.04 4.25 -13.29
C LYS A 250 12.72 5.56 -13.67
N GLY A 251 12.44 6.14 -14.84
CA GLY A 251 12.90 7.49 -15.21
C GLY A 251 14.41 7.73 -15.13
N GLY A 252 15.23 6.70 -15.39
CA GLY A 252 16.69 6.77 -15.31
C GLY A 252 17.30 6.43 -13.94
N TYR A 253 16.48 6.21 -12.90
CA TYR A 253 16.95 5.72 -11.60
C TYR A 253 17.13 4.19 -11.61
N GLU A 254 18.07 3.70 -10.79
CA GLU A 254 18.37 2.27 -10.63
C GLU A 254 17.17 1.50 -10.01
N HIS A 255 16.52 2.12 -9.03
CA HIS A 255 15.41 1.55 -8.26
C HIS A 255 14.23 2.53 -8.20
N PHE A 256 13.01 1.99 -8.16
CA PHE A 256 11.81 2.79 -7.88
C PHE A 256 11.92 3.49 -6.53
N MET A 257 12.45 2.82 -5.50
CA MET A 257 12.63 3.45 -4.18
C MET A 257 13.52 4.70 -4.27
N LEU A 258 14.61 4.65 -5.04
CA LEU A 258 15.50 5.81 -5.20
C LEU A 258 14.80 6.95 -5.92
N LYS A 259 14.08 6.64 -7.01
CA LYS A 259 13.25 7.61 -7.73
C LYS A 259 12.25 8.27 -6.78
N GLU A 260 11.50 7.47 -6.04
CA GLU A 260 10.44 7.94 -5.15
C GLU A 260 10.97 8.78 -3.99
N ILE A 261 12.17 8.47 -3.47
CA ILE A 261 12.87 9.34 -2.52
C ILE A 261 13.18 10.70 -3.14
N HIS A 262 13.67 10.73 -4.38
CA HIS A 262 14.03 11.97 -5.09
C HIS A 262 12.81 12.77 -5.55
N GLU A 263 11.66 12.12 -5.74
CA GLU A 263 10.38 12.77 -6.07
C GLU A 263 9.70 13.43 -4.87
N GLN A 264 10.17 13.21 -3.64
CA GLN A 264 9.53 13.74 -2.44
C GLN A 264 9.30 15.25 -2.44
N PRO A 265 10.24 16.11 -2.89
CA PRO A 265 9.98 17.56 -2.99
C PRO A 265 8.74 17.88 -3.83
N ASP A 266 8.62 17.27 -5.02
CA ASP A 266 7.49 17.50 -5.91
C ASP A 266 6.19 16.88 -5.38
N ALA A 267 6.27 15.68 -4.81
CA ALA A 267 5.14 15.00 -4.18
C ALA A 267 4.59 15.82 -3.00
N LEU A 268 5.47 16.35 -2.15
CA LEU A 268 5.12 17.23 -1.03
C LEU A 268 4.53 18.56 -1.53
N ALA A 269 5.13 19.16 -2.56
CA ALA A 269 4.59 20.37 -3.18
C ALA A 269 3.17 20.15 -3.71
N ASN A 270 2.91 19.01 -4.36
CA ASN A 270 1.56 18.64 -4.82
C ASN A 270 0.60 18.36 -3.65
N ALA A 271 1.08 17.71 -2.59
CA ALA A 271 0.29 17.44 -1.39
C ALA A 271 -0.11 18.70 -0.62
N ILE A 272 0.67 19.78 -0.71
CA ILE A 272 0.45 21.07 -0.02
C ILE A 272 -0.28 22.09 -0.91
N ARG A 273 -0.08 22.04 -2.24
CA ARG A 273 -0.59 23.04 -3.19
C ARG A 273 -2.08 23.30 -3.01
N GLY A 274 -2.43 24.58 -2.82
CA GLY A 274 -3.81 25.04 -2.68
C GLY A 274 -4.51 24.63 -1.38
N ARG A 275 -3.78 24.05 -0.41
CA ARG A 275 -4.34 23.58 0.87
C ARG A 275 -3.94 24.42 2.08
N LEU A 276 -3.16 25.48 1.88
CA LEU A 276 -2.84 26.47 2.91
C LEU A 276 -3.58 27.78 2.63
N ASP A 277 -4.16 28.35 3.68
CA ASP A 277 -4.75 29.68 3.67
C ASP A 277 -3.83 30.65 4.42
N MET A 278 -2.96 31.31 3.67
CA MET A 278 -2.00 32.28 4.20
C MET A 278 -2.66 33.58 4.66
N GLN A 279 -3.92 33.85 4.26
CA GLN A 279 -4.65 35.01 4.75
C GLN A 279 -5.21 34.76 6.15
N LEU A 280 -5.71 33.55 6.41
CA LEU A 280 -6.30 33.16 7.70
C LEU A 280 -5.32 32.46 8.66
N GLY A 281 -4.12 32.12 8.18
CA GLY A 281 -3.14 31.34 8.92
C GLY A 281 -3.69 29.95 9.24
N SER A 282 -4.30 29.27 8.26
CA SER A 282 -4.98 27.98 8.44
C SER A 282 -4.80 27.10 7.21
N SER A 283 -5.57 26.01 7.09
CA SER A 283 -5.57 25.10 5.95
C SER A 283 -6.96 24.85 5.36
N VAL A 284 -6.97 24.55 4.06
CA VAL A 284 -8.16 24.28 3.24
C VAL A 284 -8.10 22.83 2.77
N LEU A 285 -8.79 21.96 3.50
CA LEU A 285 -8.91 20.54 3.21
C LEU A 285 -10.37 20.20 2.90
N SER A 286 -10.86 20.67 1.74
CA SER A 286 -12.28 20.56 1.36
C SER A 286 -12.81 19.13 1.35
N GLY A 287 -11.94 18.15 1.06
CA GLY A 287 -12.29 16.72 1.07
C GLY A 287 -12.67 16.16 2.45
N MET A 288 -12.34 16.86 3.55
CA MET A 288 -12.85 16.51 4.89
C MET A 288 -14.38 16.59 4.96
N GLY A 289 -15.01 17.44 4.13
CA GLY A 289 -16.47 17.58 4.11
C GLY A 289 -17.07 17.99 5.45
N THR A 290 -16.32 18.74 6.26
CA THR A 290 -16.72 19.17 7.62
C THR A 290 -17.22 20.60 7.65
N SER A 291 -18.29 20.82 8.41
CA SER A 291 -18.70 22.14 8.88
C SER A 291 -17.85 22.58 10.08
N GLN A 292 -17.76 23.89 10.31
CA GLN A 292 -17.10 24.44 11.51
C GLN A 292 -17.72 23.93 12.81
N ARG A 293 -19.03 23.66 12.79
CA ARG A 293 -19.76 23.11 13.93
C ARG A 293 -19.29 21.69 14.24
N GLU A 294 -19.23 20.81 13.24
CA GLU A 294 -18.74 19.44 13.43
C GLU A 294 -17.32 19.45 14.02
N LEU A 295 -16.41 20.27 13.47
CA LEU A 295 -15.03 20.38 13.97
C LEU A 295 -14.94 20.85 15.44
N ALA A 296 -15.84 21.75 15.86
CA ALA A 296 -15.92 22.25 17.23
C ALA A 296 -16.48 21.21 18.21
N GLU A 297 -17.36 20.31 17.74
CA GLU A 297 -17.98 19.26 18.58
C GLU A 297 -17.06 18.04 18.80
N LEU A 298 -16.00 17.89 18.00
CA LEU A 298 -15.02 16.82 18.16
C LEU A 298 -14.32 16.90 19.53
N SER A 299 -14.20 15.77 20.20
CA SER A 299 -13.51 15.68 21.49
C SER A 299 -12.23 14.84 21.45
N ARG A 300 -12.08 13.99 20.43
CA ARG A 300 -10.94 13.09 20.29
C ARG A 300 -10.68 12.77 18.83
N VAL A 301 -9.41 12.61 18.48
CA VAL A 301 -8.97 12.09 17.18
C VAL A 301 -8.42 10.68 17.38
N VAL A 302 -8.89 9.73 16.57
CA VAL A 302 -8.38 8.36 16.55
C VAL A 302 -7.79 8.11 15.17
N MET A 303 -6.51 7.80 15.08
CA MET A 303 -5.86 7.48 13.82
C MET A 303 -5.59 5.99 13.74
N VAL A 304 -5.95 5.38 12.61
CA VAL A 304 -5.73 3.95 12.36
C VAL A 304 -4.93 3.74 11.09
N GLY A 305 -4.01 2.80 11.11
CA GLY A 305 -3.18 2.41 9.97
C GLY A 305 -2.33 1.19 10.30
N CYS A 306 -1.54 0.75 9.33
CA CYS A 306 -0.58 -0.36 9.48
C CYS A 306 0.82 0.06 9.01
N GLY A 307 1.86 -0.51 9.61
CA GLY A 307 3.26 -0.31 9.21
C GLY A 307 3.65 1.17 9.15
N THR A 308 4.26 1.61 8.05
CA THR A 308 4.66 3.01 7.82
C THR A 308 3.50 4.00 8.00
N SER A 309 2.25 3.65 7.64
CA SER A 309 1.10 4.56 7.86
C SER A 309 0.73 4.70 9.33
N LEU A 310 1.00 3.68 10.17
CA LEU A 310 0.88 3.77 11.62
C LEU A 310 1.93 4.72 12.20
N HIS A 311 3.18 4.66 11.73
CA HIS A 311 4.22 5.60 12.16
C HIS A 311 3.88 7.05 11.80
N ALA A 312 3.28 7.30 10.63
CA ALA A 312 2.78 8.63 10.26
C ALA A 312 1.68 9.10 11.22
N ALA A 313 0.74 8.21 11.59
CA ALA A 313 -0.26 8.49 12.62
C ALA A 313 0.36 8.85 13.96
N MET A 314 1.43 8.16 14.38
CA MET A 314 2.15 8.47 15.63
C MET A 314 2.81 9.85 15.60
N VAL A 315 3.29 10.33 14.45
CA VAL A 315 3.70 11.75 14.32
C VAL A 315 2.48 12.67 14.41
N GLY A 316 1.37 12.27 13.77
CA GLY A 316 0.09 12.97 13.83
C GLY A 316 -0.46 13.13 15.25
N GLU A 317 -0.22 12.16 16.14
CA GLU A 317 -0.66 12.20 17.55
C GLU A 317 -0.11 13.44 18.25
N TYR A 318 1.22 13.61 18.21
CA TYR A 318 1.86 14.83 18.71
C TYR A 318 1.35 16.09 18.01
N ALA A 319 1.10 16.03 16.70
CA ALA A 319 0.59 17.19 15.98
C ALA A 319 -0.81 17.61 16.44
N PHE A 320 -1.74 16.67 16.61
CA PHE A 320 -3.09 16.99 17.08
C PHE A 320 -3.10 17.46 18.54
N GLU A 321 -2.29 16.86 19.40
CA GLU A 321 -2.19 17.28 20.80
C GLU A 321 -1.54 18.66 20.93
N ASP A 322 -0.34 18.85 20.37
CA ASP A 322 0.44 20.09 20.53
C ASP A 322 -0.18 21.29 19.82
N LEU A 323 -0.79 21.07 18.64
CA LEU A 323 -1.31 22.13 17.79
C LEU A 323 -2.81 22.35 17.98
N ALA A 324 -3.59 21.29 18.19
CA ALA A 324 -5.05 21.36 18.22
C ALA A 324 -5.68 21.24 19.61
N ASP A 325 -4.92 20.94 20.68
CA ASP A 325 -5.46 20.75 22.03
C ASP A 325 -6.63 19.76 22.04
N ILE A 326 -6.45 18.64 21.34
CA ILE A 326 -7.41 17.55 21.25
C ILE A 326 -6.71 16.25 21.56
N ASN A 327 -7.33 15.42 22.41
CA ASN A 327 -6.82 14.09 22.71
C ASN A 327 -6.69 13.32 21.40
N ALA A 328 -5.49 12.83 21.11
CA ALA A 328 -5.22 12.00 19.96
C ALA A 328 -4.84 10.59 20.43
N GLU A 329 -5.19 9.60 19.63
CA GLU A 329 -4.89 8.21 19.92
C GLU A 329 -4.55 7.50 18.62
N VAL A 330 -3.46 6.72 18.63
CA VAL A 330 -3.06 5.91 17.49
C VAL A 330 -3.34 4.44 17.77
N GLN A 331 -3.97 3.77 16.80
CA GLN A 331 -4.37 2.39 16.93
C GLN A 331 -3.91 1.53 15.74
N GLN A 332 -3.30 0.38 16.07
CA GLN A 332 -2.98 -0.63 15.08
C GLN A 332 -4.28 -1.20 14.50
N ALA A 333 -4.48 -1.06 13.18
CA ALA A 333 -5.77 -1.42 12.58
C ALA A 333 -6.09 -2.91 12.73
N ALA A 334 -5.07 -3.78 12.67
CA ALA A 334 -5.22 -5.22 12.87
C ALA A 334 -5.78 -5.56 14.27
N GLU A 335 -5.37 -4.84 15.31
CA GLU A 335 -5.91 -5.05 16.67
C GLU A 335 -7.28 -4.37 16.86
N PHE A 336 -7.48 -3.24 16.19
CA PHE A 336 -8.68 -2.42 16.32
C PHE A 336 -9.96 -3.20 16.01
N ARG A 337 -9.94 -4.07 15.00
CA ARG A 337 -11.08 -4.89 14.56
C ARG A 337 -11.37 -6.09 15.48
N TYR A 338 -10.40 -6.55 16.27
CA TYR A 338 -10.53 -7.75 17.12
C TYR A 338 -10.85 -7.47 18.59
N ARG A 339 -10.95 -6.19 18.93
CA ARG A 339 -11.43 -5.73 20.24
C ARG A 339 -12.70 -4.92 20.07
N ASN A 340 -13.30 -4.51 21.18
CA ASN A 340 -14.42 -3.58 21.16
C ASN A 340 -13.90 -2.13 21.24
N PRO A 341 -13.66 -1.42 20.11
CA PRO A 341 -13.25 -0.02 20.17
C PRO A 341 -14.39 0.83 20.74
N ILE A 342 -14.09 1.64 21.76
CA ILE A 342 -15.06 2.56 22.35
C ILE A 342 -15.04 3.82 21.50
N LEU A 343 -16.05 3.96 20.64
CA LEU A 343 -16.23 5.10 19.75
C LEU A 343 -17.63 5.68 19.89
N GLY A 344 -17.78 6.97 19.59
CA GLY A 344 -19.07 7.65 19.50
C GLY A 344 -19.05 8.85 18.55
N ASN A 345 -20.15 9.60 18.54
CA ASN A 345 -20.41 10.69 17.60
C ASN A 345 -19.54 11.95 17.76
N ARG A 346 -18.66 12.00 18.76
CA ARG A 346 -17.66 13.07 18.97
C ARG A 346 -16.23 12.63 18.67
N ASP A 347 -16.06 11.37 18.27
CA ASP A 347 -14.77 10.83 17.89
C ASP A 347 -14.55 11.01 16.39
N PHE A 348 -13.36 11.52 16.06
CA PHE A 348 -12.92 11.70 14.70
C PHE A 348 -11.91 10.64 14.32
N LEU A 349 -12.33 9.66 13.52
CA LEU A 349 -11.45 8.62 13.02
C LEU A 349 -10.82 9.01 11.68
N VAL A 350 -9.49 8.94 11.61
CA VAL A 350 -8.70 9.15 10.39
C VAL A 350 -8.04 7.82 10.00
N ALA A 351 -8.53 7.21 8.92
CA ALA A 351 -7.97 5.99 8.36
C ALA A 351 -6.84 6.31 7.38
N ILE A 352 -5.62 5.91 7.71
CA ILE A 352 -4.41 6.24 6.94
C ILE A 352 -3.95 5.00 6.17
N SER A 353 -3.90 5.10 4.84
CA SER A 353 -3.43 4.01 3.99
C SER A 353 -2.89 4.56 2.66
N GLN A 354 -1.67 4.20 2.28
CA GLN A 354 -1.14 4.58 0.97
C GLN A 354 -2.01 4.02 -0.17
N SER A 355 -2.30 2.72 -0.13
CA SER A 355 -3.02 2.02 -1.20
C SER A 355 -4.53 2.27 -1.15
N GLY A 356 -5.08 2.55 0.02
CA GLY A 356 -6.53 2.59 0.24
C GLY A 356 -7.19 1.22 0.15
N GLU A 357 -6.41 0.13 0.16
CA GLU A 357 -6.87 -1.25 0.03
C GLU A 357 -6.47 -2.14 1.22
N THR A 358 -5.79 -1.58 2.24
CA THR A 358 -5.33 -2.35 3.42
C THR A 358 -6.53 -2.94 4.16
N ALA A 359 -6.62 -4.27 4.23
CA ALA A 359 -7.81 -4.98 4.71
C ALA A 359 -8.19 -4.61 6.15
N ASP A 360 -7.21 -4.61 7.07
CA ASP A 360 -7.44 -4.27 8.47
C ASP A 360 -7.88 -2.80 8.66
N THR A 361 -7.29 -1.88 7.89
CA THR A 361 -7.69 -0.46 7.90
C THR A 361 -9.11 -0.30 7.37
N LEU A 362 -9.50 -1.03 6.33
CA LEU A 362 -10.87 -1.03 5.81
C LEU A 362 -11.86 -1.59 6.83
N ALA A 363 -11.49 -2.67 7.54
CA ALA A 363 -12.32 -3.22 8.61
C ALA A 363 -12.51 -2.20 9.75
N ALA A 364 -11.44 -1.50 10.15
CA ALA A 364 -11.52 -0.44 11.16
C ALA A 364 -12.45 0.71 10.73
N VAL A 365 -12.43 1.10 9.45
CA VAL A 365 -13.36 2.08 8.88
C VAL A 365 -14.81 1.62 9.01
N LYS A 366 -15.11 0.39 8.60
CA LYS A 366 -16.48 -0.17 8.66
C LYS A 366 -17.00 -0.22 10.11
N GLU A 367 -16.18 -0.70 11.04
CA GLU A 367 -16.49 -0.75 12.48
C GLU A 367 -16.77 0.65 13.06
N ALA A 368 -15.91 1.62 12.74
CA ALA A 368 -16.05 2.98 13.26
C ALA A 368 -17.31 3.69 12.73
N LYS A 369 -17.66 3.47 11.45
CA LYS A 369 -18.91 3.98 10.87
C LYS A 369 -20.12 3.37 11.56
N GLN A 370 -20.12 2.06 11.81
CA GLN A 370 -21.22 1.38 12.51
C GLN A 370 -21.43 1.91 13.93
N LYS A 371 -20.36 2.33 14.60
CA LYS A 371 -20.40 2.96 15.93
C LYS A 371 -20.72 4.46 15.92
N GLY A 372 -20.91 5.04 14.74
CA GLY A 372 -21.32 6.43 14.58
C GLY A 372 -20.21 7.46 14.77
N ALA A 373 -18.95 7.06 14.68
CA ALA A 373 -17.83 8.01 14.66
C ALA A 373 -17.85 8.85 13.38
N PHE A 374 -17.26 10.05 13.43
CA PHE A 374 -16.94 10.79 12.23
C PHE A 374 -15.74 10.14 11.57
N VAL A 375 -15.89 9.56 10.38
CA VAL A 375 -14.82 8.81 9.70
C VAL A 375 -14.36 9.52 8.44
N MET A 376 -13.04 9.66 8.28
CA MET A 376 -12.42 10.08 7.02
C MET A 376 -11.23 9.20 6.66
N SER A 377 -10.83 9.27 5.39
CA SER A 377 -9.62 8.61 4.89
C SER A 377 -8.51 9.59 4.50
N LEU A 378 -7.27 9.17 4.70
CA LEU A 378 -6.06 9.81 4.19
C LEU A 378 -5.34 8.80 3.29
N VAL A 379 -5.54 8.93 1.97
CA VAL A 379 -5.09 7.93 0.99
C VAL A 379 -4.39 8.52 -0.22
N ASN A 380 -3.57 7.74 -0.91
CA ASN A 380 -2.92 8.22 -2.15
C ASN A 380 -3.71 7.85 -3.41
N VAL A 381 -4.34 6.67 -3.43
CA VAL A 381 -5.02 6.12 -4.60
C VAL A 381 -6.46 6.62 -4.67
N VAL A 382 -6.75 7.38 -5.74
CA VAL A 382 -8.10 7.89 -6.04
C VAL A 382 -9.05 6.74 -6.33
N GLY A 383 -10.25 6.80 -5.76
CA GLY A 383 -11.27 5.78 -5.96
C GLY A 383 -10.98 4.44 -5.29
N SER A 384 -9.96 4.37 -4.42
CA SER A 384 -9.69 3.17 -3.61
C SER A 384 -10.86 2.79 -2.69
N THR A 385 -10.89 1.53 -2.25
CA THR A 385 -11.98 0.98 -1.45
C THR A 385 -12.20 1.77 -0.15
N ILE A 386 -11.13 2.11 0.57
CA ILE A 386 -11.20 2.96 1.77
C ILE A 386 -11.74 4.37 1.45
N ALA A 387 -11.34 4.96 0.32
CA ALA A 387 -11.85 6.28 -0.09
C ALA A 387 -13.36 6.24 -0.36
N ARG A 388 -13.84 5.21 -1.08
CA ARG A 388 -15.27 5.03 -1.37
C ARG A 388 -16.06 4.74 -0.09
N GLU A 389 -15.55 3.85 0.76
CA GLU A 389 -16.23 3.49 2.01
C GLU A 389 -16.35 4.67 2.97
N THR A 390 -15.31 5.51 3.10
CA THR A 390 -15.38 6.69 3.98
C THR A 390 -16.25 7.81 3.41
N GLY A 391 -16.29 7.98 2.08
CA GLY A 391 -17.04 9.05 1.41
C GLY A 391 -16.53 10.47 1.69
N ARG A 392 -15.51 10.61 2.57
CA ARG A 392 -14.82 11.85 2.96
C ARG A 392 -13.35 11.51 3.16
N GLY A 393 -12.47 12.37 2.70
CA GLY A 393 -11.04 12.12 2.83
C GLY A 393 -10.15 13.15 2.15
N VAL A 394 -8.85 13.01 2.37
CA VAL A 394 -7.83 13.82 1.71
C VAL A 394 -6.95 12.90 0.88
N TYR A 395 -6.85 13.20 -0.41
CA TYR A 395 -5.91 12.52 -1.30
C TYR A 395 -4.51 13.12 -1.16
N LEU A 396 -3.47 12.28 -1.05
CA LEU A 396 -2.09 12.77 -0.91
C LEU A 396 -1.59 13.45 -2.19
N HIS A 397 -1.98 12.96 -3.36
CA HIS A 397 -1.42 13.36 -4.66
C HIS A 397 0.10 13.21 -4.74
N ALA A 398 0.65 12.16 -4.10
CA ALA A 398 2.08 11.85 -4.17
C ALA A 398 2.48 11.18 -5.51
N GLY A 399 1.51 10.94 -6.40
CA GLY A 399 1.66 10.10 -7.58
C GLY A 399 1.78 8.61 -7.23
N PRO A 400 1.85 7.71 -8.23
CA PRO A 400 2.02 6.27 -7.99
C PRO A 400 3.30 5.98 -7.18
N GLU A 401 3.22 5.07 -6.22
CA GLU A 401 4.36 4.57 -5.44
C GLU A 401 4.46 3.06 -5.67
N ILE A 402 5.52 2.63 -6.34
CA ILE A 402 5.75 1.29 -6.86
C ILE A 402 6.66 0.48 -5.93
N SER A 403 7.69 1.10 -5.32
CA SER A 403 8.57 0.40 -4.37
C SER A 403 7.76 -0.14 -3.20
N VAL A 404 7.99 -1.41 -2.81
CA VAL A 404 7.29 -2.02 -1.67
C VAL A 404 7.46 -1.17 -0.40
N ALA A 405 8.68 -0.74 -0.10
CA ALA A 405 8.97 0.14 1.02
C ALA A 405 8.42 1.55 0.74
N SER A 406 7.45 2.00 1.54
CA SER A 406 6.86 3.33 1.38
C SER A 406 7.85 4.45 1.71
N THR A 407 7.84 5.53 0.93
CA THR A 407 8.75 6.68 1.06
C THR A 407 7.98 8.00 1.00
N LYS A 408 7.63 8.46 -0.21
CA LYS A 408 6.91 9.71 -0.45
C LYS A 408 5.50 9.71 0.12
N ALA A 409 4.85 8.55 0.24
CA ALA A 409 3.54 8.50 0.87
C ALA A 409 3.62 8.83 2.37
N PHE A 410 4.65 8.37 3.10
CA PHE A 410 4.83 8.71 4.51
C PHE A 410 4.98 10.22 4.72
N THR A 411 5.88 10.86 3.96
CA THR A 411 6.14 12.29 4.12
C THR A 411 4.93 13.14 3.72
N CYS A 412 4.20 12.73 2.68
CA CYS A 412 2.93 13.35 2.33
C CYS A 412 1.86 13.15 3.41
N GLN A 413 1.75 11.95 4.00
CA GLN A 413 0.82 11.67 5.11
C GLN A 413 1.09 12.62 6.29
N VAL A 414 2.35 12.71 6.74
CA VAL A 414 2.72 13.62 7.84
C VAL A 414 2.40 15.07 7.47
N SER A 415 2.71 15.53 6.25
CA SER A 415 2.40 16.91 5.83
C SER A 415 0.90 17.23 5.87
N VAL A 416 0.03 16.27 5.48
CA VAL A 416 -1.42 16.44 5.54
C VAL A 416 -1.92 16.39 6.97
N LEU A 417 -1.40 15.51 7.82
CA LEU A 417 -1.73 15.47 9.25
C LEU A 417 -1.38 16.80 9.94
N LEU A 418 -0.24 17.41 9.61
CA LEU A 418 0.11 18.76 10.10
C LEU A 418 -0.90 19.82 9.63
N MET A 419 -1.32 19.78 8.37
CA MET A 419 -2.38 20.69 7.88
C MET A 419 -3.72 20.45 8.56
N MET A 420 -4.08 19.19 8.87
CA MET A 420 -5.31 18.86 9.60
C MET A 420 -5.25 19.38 11.04
N ALA A 421 -4.14 19.17 11.73
CA ALA A 421 -3.91 19.67 13.07
C ALA A 421 -3.92 21.21 13.10
N LEU A 422 -3.29 21.89 12.13
CA LEU A 422 -3.37 23.34 11.96
C LEU A 422 -4.83 23.81 11.77
N LYS A 423 -5.63 23.09 10.99
CA LYS A 423 -7.05 23.42 10.77
C LYS A 423 -7.83 23.42 12.08
N LEU A 424 -7.68 22.34 12.86
CA LEU A 424 -8.36 22.18 14.15
C LEU A 424 -7.84 23.16 15.20
N GLY A 425 -6.52 23.38 15.24
CA GLY A 425 -5.87 24.31 16.16
C GLY A 425 -6.35 25.74 15.98
N ARG A 426 -6.62 26.18 14.75
CA ARG A 426 -7.18 27.51 14.48
C ARG A 426 -8.63 27.69 14.93
N GLY A 427 -9.37 26.61 15.11
CA GLY A 427 -10.68 26.62 15.76
C GLY A 427 -10.61 26.53 17.29
N ARG A 428 -9.41 26.38 17.87
CA ARG A 428 -9.17 26.09 19.28
C ARG A 428 -8.12 27.04 19.86
N ARG A 429 -6.87 26.59 20.03
CA ARG A 429 -5.82 27.32 20.77
C ARG A 429 -4.96 28.27 19.94
N PHE A 430 -4.86 28.09 18.62
CA PHE A 430 -3.94 28.88 17.80
C PHE A 430 -4.54 30.21 17.39
N SER A 431 -3.78 31.27 17.58
CA SER A 431 -4.00 32.58 16.96
C SER A 431 -3.73 32.54 15.44
N ARG A 432 -4.08 33.62 14.75
CA ARG A 432 -3.82 33.76 13.32
C ARG A 432 -2.32 33.77 13.02
N ASP A 433 -1.53 34.43 13.86
CA ASP A 433 -0.11 34.62 13.61
C ASP A 433 0.68 33.34 13.85
N GLU A 434 0.39 32.61 14.94
CA GLU A 434 0.94 31.26 15.17
C GLU A 434 0.59 30.30 14.03
N GLY A 435 -0.66 30.35 13.56
CA GLY A 435 -1.09 29.55 12.42
C GLY A 435 -0.39 29.91 11.11
N LEU A 436 -0.07 31.19 10.91
CA LEU A 436 0.65 31.67 9.73
C LEU A 436 2.14 31.26 9.78
N GLU A 437 2.75 31.29 10.96
CA GLU A 437 4.11 30.77 11.18
C GLU A 437 4.18 29.28 10.83
N LEU A 438 3.27 28.47 11.39
CA LEU A 438 3.24 27.04 11.06
C LEU A 438 2.90 26.78 9.58
N ALA A 439 2.00 27.57 8.98
CA ALA A 439 1.70 27.43 7.55
C ALA A 439 2.92 27.69 6.66
N ARG A 440 3.77 28.67 7.00
CA ARG A 440 5.04 28.92 6.29
C ARG A 440 6.03 27.79 6.49
N GLU A 441 6.13 27.24 7.70
CA GLU A 441 6.95 26.06 7.98
C GLU A 441 6.51 24.86 7.13
N ILE A 442 5.20 24.60 7.04
CA ILE A 442 4.64 23.54 6.18
C ILE A 442 4.93 23.83 4.69
N GLU A 443 4.71 25.05 4.23
CA GLU A 443 5.00 25.47 2.85
C GLU A 443 6.47 25.28 2.47
N SER A 444 7.39 25.40 3.44
CA SER A 444 8.83 25.23 3.22
C SER A 444 9.29 23.77 3.09
N ILE A 445 8.48 22.80 3.52
CA ILE A 445 8.82 21.36 3.58
C ILE A 445 9.51 20.85 2.30
N PRO A 446 8.99 21.10 1.07
CA PRO A 446 9.62 20.64 -0.16
C PRO A 446 11.08 21.08 -0.29
N SER A 447 11.38 22.34 0.07
CA SER A 447 12.73 22.91 -0.01
C SER A 447 13.67 22.32 1.05
N LEU A 448 13.16 22.02 2.24
CA LEU A 448 13.94 21.38 3.32
C LEU A 448 14.29 19.93 2.93
N VAL A 449 13.35 19.20 2.35
CA VAL A 449 13.59 17.84 1.85
C VAL A 449 14.59 17.84 0.70
N LYS A 450 14.50 18.81 -0.22
CA LYS A 450 15.48 18.97 -1.31
C LYS A 450 16.91 19.16 -0.78
N GLN A 451 17.10 19.97 0.27
CA GLN A 451 18.41 20.15 0.91
C GLN A 451 18.99 18.86 1.50
N VAL A 452 18.15 17.94 1.98
CA VAL A 452 18.58 16.62 2.46
C VAL A 452 18.95 15.70 1.30
N ILE A 453 18.15 15.71 0.23
CA ILE A 453 18.43 14.93 -0.99
C ILE A 453 19.75 15.37 -1.63
N ASP A 454 20.06 16.67 -1.62
CA ASP A 454 21.34 17.19 -2.14
C ASP A 454 22.56 16.70 -1.34
N LYS A 455 22.34 16.14 -0.14
CA LYS A 455 23.36 15.50 0.69
C LYS A 455 23.45 13.98 0.47
N ALA A 456 22.76 13.41 -0.52
CA ALA A 456 22.66 11.96 -0.72
C ALA A 456 24.02 11.25 -0.84
N ASP A 457 24.97 11.81 -1.59
CA ASP A 457 26.32 11.22 -1.74
C ASP A 457 27.09 11.17 -0.40
N ALA A 458 26.95 12.21 0.43
CA ALA A 458 27.55 12.22 1.76
C ALA A 458 26.89 11.16 2.67
N ILE A 459 25.57 11.03 2.60
CA ILE A 459 24.83 9.98 3.32
C ILE A 459 25.25 8.59 2.82
N ALA A 460 25.48 8.40 1.53
CA ALA A 460 25.97 7.15 0.95
C ALA A 460 27.36 6.77 1.49
N ALA A 461 28.27 7.74 1.62
CA ALA A 461 29.58 7.53 2.22
C ALA A 461 29.49 7.12 3.70
N ILE A 462 28.53 7.70 4.44
CA ILE A 462 28.24 7.30 5.82
C ILE A 462 27.72 5.86 5.84
N ALA A 463 26.71 5.54 5.02
CA ALA A 463 26.08 4.23 4.94
C ALA A 463 27.07 3.08 4.69
N ALA A 464 28.10 3.30 3.87
CA ALA A 464 29.15 2.32 3.60
C ALA A 464 29.88 1.84 4.88
N ARG A 465 29.93 2.67 5.93
CA ARG A 465 30.58 2.32 7.20
C ARG A 465 29.72 1.46 8.13
N TYR A 466 28.47 1.21 7.76
CA TYR A 466 27.49 0.43 8.52
C TYR A 466 27.15 -0.91 7.84
N LEU A 467 27.79 -1.24 6.72
CA LEU A 467 27.46 -2.37 5.85
C LEU A 467 27.46 -3.74 6.56
N GLU A 468 28.51 -4.00 7.34
CA GLU A 468 28.81 -5.31 7.97
C GLU A 468 27.98 -5.59 9.23
N ASN A 469 27.09 -4.66 9.64
CA ASN A 469 26.30 -4.84 10.85
C ASN A 469 25.07 -5.72 10.57
N GLU A 470 24.81 -6.64 11.49
CA GLU A 470 23.61 -7.50 11.45
C GLU A 470 22.48 -6.98 12.36
N HIS A 471 22.81 -6.09 13.29
CA HIS A 471 21.87 -5.49 14.23
C HIS A 471 22.06 -3.97 14.27
N ALA A 472 20.96 -3.22 14.41
CA ALA A 472 21.00 -1.77 14.58
C ALA A 472 19.85 -1.30 15.48
N PHE A 473 20.11 -0.37 16.38
CA PHE A 473 19.07 0.24 17.20
C PHE A 473 18.79 1.66 16.69
N PHE A 474 17.53 2.05 16.64
CA PHE A 474 17.12 3.42 16.34
C PHE A 474 16.48 4.02 17.58
N ILE A 475 16.85 5.23 17.96
CA ILE A 475 16.29 5.89 19.13
C ILE A 475 15.82 7.32 18.84
N GLY A 476 14.70 7.68 19.45
CA GLY A 476 14.15 9.02 19.41
C GLY A 476 13.23 9.27 20.60
N ARG A 477 12.83 10.53 20.81
CA ARG A 477 11.87 10.95 21.83
C ARG A 477 10.86 11.93 21.25
N GLY A 478 9.67 11.98 21.84
CA GLY A 478 8.58 12.80 21.33
C GLY A 478 8.28 12.49 19.85
N PRO A 479 8.09 13.49 18.98
CA PRO A 479 7.79 13.26 17.58
C PRO A 479 8.92 12.59 16.78
N MET A 480 10.14 12.52 17.35
CA MET A 480 11.27 11.80 16.74
C MET A 480 11.27 10.29 17.07
N TYR A 481 10.48 9.83 18.05
CA TYR A 481 10.35 8.40 18.32
C TYR A 481 9.68 7.65 17.14
N PRO A 482 8.54 8.13 16.59
CA PRO A 482 7.98 7.55 15.37
C PRO A 482 8.94 7.56 14.18
N VAL A 483 9.77 8.60 14.06
CA VAL A 483 10.80 8.69 13.01
C VAL A 483 11.87 7.61 13.19
N ALA A 484 12.27 7.33 14.43
CA ALA A 484 13.18 6.24 14.75
C ALA A 484 12.58 4.87 14.41
N LEU A 485 11.29 4.65 14.71
CA LEU A 485 10.56 3.43 14.31
C LEU A 485 10.51 3.29 12.79
N GLU A 486 10.23 4.37 12.06
CA GLU A 486 10.19 4.35 10.60
C GLU A 486 11.55 4.09 9.97
N GLY A 487 12.61 4.72 10.48
CA GLY A 487 13.98 4.44 10.04
C GLY A 487 14.40 2.99 10.24
N ALA A 488 14.07 2.42 11.41
CA ALA A 488 14.30 1.00 11.69
C ALA A 488 13.49 0.09 10.75
N LEU A 489 12.22 0.44 10.48
CA LEU A 489 11.40 -0.32 9.55
C LEU A 489 12.00 -0.29 8.13
N LYS A 490 12.40 0.88 7.62
CA LYS A 490 13.05 0.98 6.31
C LYS A 490 14.32 0.14 6.23
N LEU A 491 15.24 0.28 7.18
CA LEU A 491 16.48 -0.49 7.16
C LEU A 491 16.19 -2.01 7.17
N LYS A 492 15.27 -2.45 8.02
CA LYS A 492 14.86 -3.86 8.11
C LYS A 492 14.24 -4.39 6.82
N GLU A 493 13.32 -3.64 6.22
CA GLU A 493 12.58 -4.06 5.03
C GLU A 493 13.49 -4.31 3.83
N ILE A 494 14.45 -3.41 3.57
CA ILE A 494 15.23 -3.43 2.32
C ILE A 494 16.66 -3.94 2.47
N SER A 495 17.26 -3.89 3.66
CA SER A 495 18.64 -4.36 3.87
C SER A 495 18.74 -5.67 4.66
N TYR A 496 17.61 -6.13 5.23
CA TYR A 496 17.51 -7.32 6.09
C TYR A 496 18.35 -7.28 7.37
N ILE A 497 18.89 -6.11 7.72
CA ILE A 497 19.52 -5.89 9.03
C ILE A 497 18.42 -5.93 10.07
N HIS A 498 18.68 -6.62 11.19
CA HIS A 498 17.75 -6.58 12.30
C HIS A 498 17.80 -5.22 12.97
N ALA A 499 16.99 -4.30 12.45
CA ALA A 499 16.85 -2.94 12.93
C ALA A 499 15.63 -2.81 13.87
N GLU A 500 15.82 -2.23 15.05
CA GLU A 500 14.75 -2.07 16.02
C GLU A 500 14.68 -0.63 16.55
N GLY A 501 13.50 -0.03 16.51
CA GLY A 501 13.26 1.33 16.98
C GLY A 501 12.74 1.34 18.41
N TYR A 502 13.33 2.18 19.25
CA TYR A 502 12.98 2.34 20.65
C TYR A 502 12.73 3.79 21.01
N HIS A 503 11.81 4.00 21.96
CA HIS A 503 11.77 5.26 22.67
C HIS A 503 13.07 5.37 23.47
N ALA A 504 13.84 6.44 23.31
CA ALA A 504 15.23 6.48 23.79
C ALA A 504 15.33 6.25 25.31
N ALA A 505 14.31 6.66 26.08
CA ALA A 505 14.26 6.43 27.53
C ALA A 505 14.17 4.96 27.92
N GLU A 506 13.58 4.12 27.07
CA GLU A 506 13.24 2.72 27.35
C GLU A 506 14.42 1.78 27.16
N LEU A 507 15.50 2.22 26.49
CA LEU A 507 16.69 1.39 26.32
C LEU A 507 17.19 0.84 27.67
N LYS A 508 17.31 1.70 28.68
CA LYS A 508 17.80 1.30 30.01
C LYS A 508 16.88 0.33 30.76
N HIS A 509 15.65 0.15 30.31
CA HIS A 509 14.65 -0.74 30.92
C HIS A 509 14.72 -2.18 30.38
N GLY A 510 15.81 -2.54 29.68
CA GLY A 510 16.08 -3.91 29.23
C GLY A 510 16.90 -3.96 27.94
N PRO A 511 16.46 -3.32 26.84
CA PRO A 511 17.10 -3.42 25.52
C PRO A 511 18.58 -3.04 25.48
N ILE A 512 19.03 -2.14 26.36
CA ILE A 512 20.43 -1.70 26.44
C ILE A 512 21.40 -2.86 26.72
N ALA A 513 20.92 -3.98 27.27
CA ALA A 513 21.72 -5.18 27.50
C ALA A 513 22.19 -5.87 26.21
N LEU A 514 21.57 -5.53 25.06
CA LEU A 514 21.95 -6.05 23.74
C LEU A 514 23.11 -5.27 23.11
N LEU A 515 23.48 -4.11 23.66
CA LEU A 515 24.58 -3.31 23.13
C LEU A 515 25.92 -4.00 23.38
N GLN A 516 26.69 -4.17 22.31
CA GLN A 516 28.06 -4.65 22.32
C GLN A 516 28.98 -3.56 21.75
N PRO A 517 30.30 -3.64 21.98
CA PRO A 517 31.24 -2.74 21.32
C PRO A 517 31.06 -2.75 19.80
N GLY A 518 30.82 -1.57 19.21
CA GLY A 518 30.58 -1.39 17.78
C GLY A 518 29.13 -1.50 17.34
N THR A 519 28.19 -1.93 18.20
CA THR A 519 26.76 -2.01 17.85
C THR A 519 26.25 -0.63 17.38
N PRO A 520 25.69 -0.52 16.16
CA PRO A 520 25.12 0.73 15.67
C PRO A 520 23.91 1.18 16.47
N VAL A 521 23.93 2.44 16.89
CA VAL A 521 22.77 3.16 17.44
C VAL A 521 22.55 4.42 16.60
N ILE A 522 21.45 4.46 15.86
CA ILE A 522 21.03 5.60 15.06
C ILE A 522 20.13 6.48 15.94
N ALA A 523 20.63 7.63 16.36
CA ALA A 523 19.94 8.54 17.26
C ALA A 523 19.33 9.72 16.49
N VAL A 524 18.01 9.86 16.53
CA VAL A 524 17.29 11.00 15.94
C VAL A 524 17.21 12.11 16.99
N ALA A 525 18.17 13.04 16.93
CA ALA A 525 18.42 14.09 17.92
C ALA A 525 18.34 15.50 17.31
N CYS A 526 17.29 15.75 16.53
CA CYS A 526 17.00 17.08 16.00
C CYS A 526 16.54 18.05 17.10
N GLU A 527 16.59 19.35 16.83
CA GLU A 527 16.16 20.43 17.72
C GLU A 527 14.69 20.24 18.14
N GLY A 528 14.44 20.31 19.45
CA GLY A 528 13.12 20.14 20.03
C GLY A 528 13.17 19.89 21.56
N PRO A 529 12.02 19.84 22.23
CA PRO A 529 11.95 19.81 23.70
C PRO A 529 12.67 18.64 24.36
N ALA A 530 12.77 17.49 23.67
CA ALA A 530 13.36 16.26 24.21
C ALA A 530 14.82 16.02 23.79
N LYS A 531 15.44 16.92 23.01
CA LYS A 531 16.79 16.71 22.42
C LYS A 531 17.83 16.36 23.48
N ASP A 532 17.96 17.18 24.52
CA ASP A 532 18.99 16.98 25.56
C ASP A 532 18.80 15.66 26.30
N LYS A 533 17.56 15.17 26.43
CA LYS A 533 17.27 13.86 27.01
C LYS A 533 17.67 12.73 26.07
N THR A 534 17.47 12.89 24.76
CA THR A 534 17.98 11.94 23.75
C THR A 534 19.51 11.90 23.76
N LEU A 535 20.20 13.05 23.85
CA LEU A 535 21.66 13.10 23.96
C LEU A 535 22.17 12.43 25.24
N GLY A 536 21.45 12.57 26.36
CA GLY A 536 21.73 11.80 27.57
C GLY A 536 21.65 10.28 27.35
N ASN A 537 20.68 9.80 26.57
CA ASN A 537 20.60 8.38 26.21
C ASN A 537 21.69 7.96 25.22
N VAL A 538 22.14 8.85 24.33
CA VAL A 538 23.29 8.60 23.46
C VAL A 538 24.55 8.34 24.28
N GLU A 539 24.82 9.16 25.30
CA GLU A 539 25.95 8.94 26.20
C GLU A 539 25.86 7.61 26.95
N GLU A 540 24.67 7.19 27.36
CA GLU A 540 24.45 5.86 27.94
C GLU A 540 24.83 4.73 26.96
N CYS A 541 24.47 4.86 25.68
CA CYS A 541 24.85 3.90 24.64
C CYS A 541 26.37 3.88 24.41
N ARG A 542 27.01 5.06 24.32
CA ARG A 542 28.46 5.19 24.13
C ARG A 542 29.26 4.59 25.27
N ALA A 543 28.81 4.79 26.51
CA ALA A 543 29.42 4.19 27.70
C ALA A 543 29.46 2.65 27.65
N ARG A 544 28.68 2.03 26.75
CA ARG A 544 28.63 0.57 26.51
C ARG A 544 29.29 0.16 25.19
N GLY A 545 30.02 1.07 24.56
CA GLY A 545 30.79 0.83 23.34
C GLY A 545 29.97 0.88 22.06
N ALA A 546 28.70 1.32 22.10
CA ALA A 546 27.91 1.49 20.88
C ALA A 546 28.52 2.55 19.96
N ARG A 547 28.39 2.33 18.65
CA ARG A 547 28.77 3.29 17.61
C ARG A 547 27.56 4.13 17.23
N ILE A 548 27.65 5.45 17.33
CA ILE A 548 26.51 6.34 17.21
C ILE A 548 26.50 7.06 15.86
N LEU A 549 25.37 6.93 15.15
CA LEU A 549 25.02 7.78 14.01
C LEU A 549 23.93 8.77 14.44
N GLY A 550 24.25 10.06 14.46
CA GLY A 550 23.29 11.12 14.79
C GLY A 550 22.56 11.66 13.57
N ILE A 551 21.23 11.75 13.62
CA ILE A 551 20.44 12.64 12.77
C ILE A 551 20.21 13.93 13.55
N VAL A 552 20.93 14.98 13.19
CA VAL A 552 21.05 16.21 13.98
C VAL A 552 20.62 17.43 13.17
N THR A 553 20.21 18.50 13.85
CA THR A 553 19.91 19.77 13.19
C THR A 553 21.20 20.44 12.73
N GLU A 554 21.17 20.99 11.51
CA GLU A 554 22.29 21.73 10.93
C GLU A 554 22.70 22.91 11.81
N GLY A 555 24.01 23.01 12.09
CA GLY A 555 24.57 24.00 13.01
C GLY A 555 24.62 23.57 14.49
N ASP A 556 24.08 22.40 14.86
CA ASP A 556 24.16 21.87 16.23
C ASP A 556 25.49 21.15 16.49
N HIS A 557 26.55 21.94 16.72
CA HIS A 557 27.89 21.41 16.98
C HIS A 557 27.96 20.56 18.26
N GLY A 558 27.21 20.93 19.31
CA GLY A 558 27.20 20.20 20.57
C GLY A 558 26.60 18.80 20.44
N ALA A 559 25.51 18.66 19.68
CA ALA A 559 24.96 17.34 19.37
C ALA A 559 25.91 16.51 18.49
N ALA A 560 26.63 17.14 17.56
CA ALA A 560 27.55 16.43 16.66
C ALA A 560 28.81 15.90 17.36
N GLU A 561 29.33 16.61 18.37
CA GLU A 561 30.53 16.22 19.13
C GLU A 561 30.39 14.89 19.87
N VAL A 562 29.17 14.50 20.23
CA VAL A 562 28.88 13.26 20.95
C VAL A 562 28.55 12.08 20.03
N MET A 563 28.64 12.24 18.71
CA MET A 563 28.33 11.20 17.72
C MET A 563 29.59 10.76 16.99
N ASP A 564 29.68 9.48 16.60
CA ASP A 564 30.78 9.01 15.76
C ASP A 564 30.60 9.49 14.31
N ASP A 565 29.35 9.51 13.85
CA ASP A 565 28.95 9.99 12.53
C ASP A 565 27.68 10.84 12.61
N CYS A 566 27.51 11.80 11.70
CA CYS A 566 26.34 12.68 11.69
C CYS A 566 25.76 12.87 10.28
N ILE A 567 24.43 12.90 10.20
CA ILE A 567 23.68 13.42 9.05
C ILE A 567 22.93 14.67 9.52
N ALA A 568 23.34 15.83 9.01
CA ALA A 568 22.75 17.11 9.37
C ALA A 568 21.53 17.43 8.49
N VAL A 569 20.37 17.62 9.12
CA VAL A 569 19.12 18.03 8.46
C VAL A 569 18.81 19.50 8.73
N PRO A 570 18.13 20.21 7.80
CA PRO A 570 17.81 21.62 7.96
C PRO A 570 17.01 21.92 9.24
N LYS A 571 17.20 23.12 9.79
CA LYS A 571 16.41 23.63 10.92
C LYS A 571 14.96 23.87 10.47
N ALA A 572 14.00 23.44 11.29
CA ALA A 572 12.57 23.62 11.08
C ALA A 572 11.82 23.50 12.42
N HIS A 573 10.53 23.81 12.42
CA HIS A 573 9.64 23.50 13.54
C HIS A 573 9.76 22.01 13.95
N PRO A 574 9.77 21.63 15.24
CA PRO A 574 10.05 20.25 15.68
C PRO A 574 9.19 19.16 15.01
N LEU A 575 7.89 19.44 14.79
CA LEU A 575 7.00 18.53 14.07
C LEU A 575 7.31 18.46 12.56
N VAL A 576 7.73 19.56 11.96
CA VAL A 576 8.11 19.63 10.53
C VAL A 576 9.45 18.92 10.30
N ALA A 577 10.39 19.04 11.25
CA ALA A 577 11.71 18.41 11.20
C ALA A 577 11.66 16.87 11.13
N THR A 578 10.54 16.25 11.50
CA THR A 578 10.32 14.80 11.36
C THR A 578 10.41 14.33 9.91
N ILE A 579 10.01 15.19 8.95
CA ILE A 579 10.00 14.89 7.52
C ILE A 579 11.42 14.86 6.95
N PRO A 580 12.26 15.92 7.01
CA PRO A 580 13.63 15.83 6.50
C PRO A 580 14.47 14.80 7.26
N ALA A 581 14.20 14.56 8.56
CA ALA A 581 14.86 13.49 9.32
C ALA A 581 14.55 12.09 8.76
N VAL A 582 13.29 11.79 8.42
CA VAL A 582 12.97 10.48 7.82
C VAL A 582 13.57 10.32 6.43
N VAL A 583 13.65 11.40 5.64
CA VAL A 583 14.27 11.37 4.30
C VAL A 583 15.76 11.02 4.40
N ALA A 584 16.47 11.58 5.37
CA ALA A 584 17.84 11.22 5.65
C ALA A 584 17.99 9.72 5.97
N LEU A 585 17.08 9.16 6.77
CA LEU A 585 17.05 7.74 7.13
C LEU A 585 16.68 6.82 5.95
N GLN A 586 15.79 7.28 5.06
CA GLN A 586 15.44 6.57 3.82
C GLN A 586 16.65 6.47 2.89
N ILE A 587 17.37 7.59 2.67
CA ILE A 587 18.59 7.62 1.85
C ILE A 587 19.67 6.72 2.47
N PHE A 588 19.88 6.81 3.79
CA PHE A 588 20.80 5.93 4.51
C PHE A 588 20.45 4.45 4.31
N SER A 589 19.19 4.08 4.55
CA SER A 589 18.72 2.68 4.41
C SER A 589 18.85 2.17 2.99
N TYR A 590 18.50 2.99 1.99
CA TYR A 590 18.65 2.68 0.57
C TYR A 590 20.11 2.34 0.23
N HIS A 591 21.06 3.18 0.65
CA HIS A 591 22.47 2.95 0.34
C HIS A 591 23.03 1.74 1.07
N VAL A 592 22.63 1.46 2.32
CA VAL A 592 23.01 0.21 2.99
C VAL A 592 22.50 -1.00 2.22
N ALA A 593 21.21 -1.04 1.85
CA ALA A 593 20.63 -2.15 1.08
C ALA A 593 21.30 -2.34 -0.29
N ARG A 594 21.58 -1.23 -0.99
CA ARG A 594 22.25 -1.25 -2.31
C ARG A 594 23.65 -1.84 -2.20
N LEU A 595 24.41 -1.42 -1.21
CA LEU A 595 25.77 -1.94 -0.98
C LEU A 595 25.77 -3.41 -0.56
N ARG A 596 24.71 -3.89 0.10
CA ARG A 596 24.51 -5.32 0.39
C ARG A 596 24.01 -6.14 -0.82
N GLY A 597 23.74 -5.50 -1.96
CA GLY A 597 23.19 -6.16 -3.14
C GLY A 597 21.79 -6.76 -2.91
N CYS A 598 20.96 -6.13 -2.07
CA CYS A 598 19.61 -6.58 -1.77
C CYS A 598 18.60 -6.17 -2.85
N GLU A 599 17.53 -6.95 -3.04
CA GLU A 599 16.38 -6.58 -3.88
C GLU A 599 15.57 -5.45 -3.21
N ILE A 600 15.83 -4.18 -3.59
CA ILE A 600 15.26 -3.00 -2.92
C ILE A 600 13.80 -2.74 -3.29
N ASP A 601 13.43 -2.89 -4.57
CA ASP A 601 12.07 -2.58 -5.03
C ASP A 601 11.07 -3.71 -4.69
N GLN A 602 11.58 -4.95 -4.54
CA GLN A 602 10.82 -6.19 -4.29
C GLN A 602 11.51 -7.03 -3.20
N PRO A 603 11.62 -6.52 -1.95
CA PRO A 603 12.26 -7.23 -0.85
C PRO A 603 11.55 -8.56 -0.57
N ARG A 604 12.32 -9.59 -0.23
CA ARG A 604 11.77 -10.94 0.01
C ARG A 604 10.68 -10.92 1.08
N ASN A 605 9.66 -11.76 0.89
CA ASN A 605 8.54 -11.96 1.85
C ASN A 605 7.65 -10.73 2.09
N LEU A 606 7.79 -9.65 1.32
CA LEU A 606 6.92 -8.47 1.40
C LEU A 606 6.16 -8.21 0.09
N ALA A 607 4.98 -7.60 0.22
CA ALA A 607 4.20 -7.08 -0.90
C ALA A 607 3.84 -5.62 -0.64
N LYS A 608 3.66 -4.82 -1.70
CA LYS A 608 3.38 -3.37 -1.58
C LYS A 608 2.14 -3.05 -0.73
N SER A 609 1.11 -3.90 -0.83
CA SER A 609 -0.12 -3.76 -0.05
C SER A 609 -0.58 -5.13 0.46
N VAL A 610 -0.96 -5.17 1.72
CA VAL A 610 -1.58 -6.32 2.39
C VAL A 610 -3.10 -6.17 2.30
N THR A 611 -3.74 -6.99 1.48
CA THR A 611 -5.19 -6.91 1.13
C THR A 611 -5.97 -8.16 1.47
N VAL A 612 -5.28 -9.12 2.04
CA VAL A 612 -5.81 -10.38 2.53
C VAL A 612 -5.27 -10.51 3.94
N GLU A 613 -6.04 -11.19 4.78
CA GLU A 613 -5.64 -11.51 6.14
C GLU A 613 -4.54 -12.57 6.20
#